data_AF-A0A7C1TFA8-F1
#
_entry.id   AF-A0A7C1TFA8-F1
#
_cell.length_a   1.000
_cell.length_b   1.000
_cell.length_c   1.000
_cell.angle_alpha   90.00
_cell.angle_beta   90.00
_cell.angle_gamma   90.00
#
_symmetry.space_group_name_H-M   'P 1'
#
loop_
_entity.id
_entity.type
_entity.pdbx_description
1 polymer ?
#
loop_
_entity_poly.entity_id
_entity_poly.type
_entity_poly.pdbx_seq_one_letter_code
_entity_poly.pdbx_strand_id
1 'polypeptide(L)'
;MKKQPLLSALSVGLFTLGMVSNVYAAPITGQGTWESTLQGRDLDGDLSTFEAYYDTALDITWLADANYAGTPMDWATANNWAANLNPYNSGITGWRLPVTIDTGGRGCDYAYSGTD
;
A
#
# COMPACT_ATOMS: atom_id res chain seq x y z
N MET A 1 -19.73 62.82 30.09
CA MET A 1 -19.65 62.02 28.85
C MET A 1 -18.23 62.09 28.30
N LYS A 2 -17.42 61.05 28.49
CA LYS A 2 -16.07 60.91 27.94
C LYS A 2 -16.10 59.72 26.98
N LYS A 3 -15.80 59.94 25.70
CA LYS A 3 -15.70 58.88 24.68
C LYS A 3 -14.25 58.36 24.69
N GLN A 4 -14.06 57.06 24.88
CA GLN A 4 -12.78 56.38 24.64
C GLN A 4 -12.93 55.53 23.38
N PRO A 5 -12.03 55.64 22.38
CA PRO A 5 -11.92 54.65 21.32
C PRO A 5 -10.88 53.61 21.76
N LEU A 6 -11.25 52.33 21.85
CA LEU A 6 -10.28 51.25 21.95
C LEU A 6 -10.28 50.44 20.66
N LEU A 7 -9.06 50.29 20.14
CA LEU A 7 -8.71 49.74 18.85
C LEU A 7 -9.08 48.24 18.74
N SER A 8 -9.58 47.88 17.57
CA SER A 8 -9.68 46.50 17.10
C SER A 8 -8.28 45.89 16.99
N ALA A 9 -8.00 44.85 17.77
CA ALA A 9 -6.79 44.04 17.64
C ALA A 9 -7.03 42.99 16.54
N LEU A 10 -6.47 43.21 15.36
CA LEU A 10 -6.39 42.21 14.30
C LEU A 10 -5.27 41.23 14.66
N SER A 11 -5.63 40.07 15.21
CA SER A 11 -4.67 38.99 15.47
C SER A 11 -4.29 38.35 14.13
N VAL A 12 -3.06 38.59 13.67
CA VAL A 12 -2.49 37.91 12.49
C VAL A 12 -2.10 36.50 12.92
N GLY A 13 -2.90 35.52 12.56
CA GLY A 13 -2.57 34.11 12.71
C GLY A 13 -1.38 33.75 11.82
N LEU A 14 -0.23 33.46 12.44
CA LEU A 14 0.93 32.94 11.76
C LEU A 14 0.65 31.48 11.38
N PHE A 15 0.21 31.24 10.14
CA PHE A 15 0.16 29.90 9.56
C PHE A 15 1.59 29.44 9.28
N THR A 16 2.17 28.67 10.20
CA THR A 16 3.39 27.92 9.93
C THR A 16 3.04 26.80 8.96
N LEU A 17 3.40 26.96 7.67
CA LEU A 17 3.50 25.84 6.73
C LEU A 17 4.53 24.86 7.30
N GLY A 18 4.07 23.81 7.97
CA GLY A 18 4.92 22.69 8.36
C GLY A 18 5.41 22.00 7.09
N MET A 19 6.70 22.12 6.78
CA MET A 19 7.31 21.26 5.79
C MET A 19 7.29 19.84 6.35
N VAL A 20 6.44 18.97 5.80
CA VAL A 20 6.55 17.53 6.05
C VAL A 20 7.81 17.05 5.33
N SER A 21 8.90 16.90 6.07
CA SER A 21 10.07 16.20 5.58
C SER A 21 9.71 14.73 5.44
N ASN A 22 9.52 14.26 4.21
CA ASN A 22 9.45 12.83 3.94
C ASN A 22 10.83 12.24 4.27
N VAL A 23 10.93 11.50 5.38
CA VAL A 23 12.11 10.72 5.72
C VAL A 23 12.01 9.42 4.94
N TYR A 24 12.64 9.37 3.76
CA TYR A 24 12.82 8.12 3.03
C TYR A 24 13.98 7.35 3.66
N ALA A 25 13.84 6.03 3.82
CA ALA A 25 14.97 5.18 4.15
C ALA A 25 16.02 5.27 3.03
N ALA A 26 17.31 5.31 3.40
CA ALA A 26 18.38 5.29 2.42
C ALA A 26 18.41 3.89 1.76
N PRO A 27 18.43 3.80 0.43
CA PRO A 27 18.39 2.52 -0.27
C PRO A 27 19.60 1.66 0.10
N ILE A 28 19.37 0.39 0.41
CA ILE A 28 20.45 -0.59 0.61
C ILE A 28 21.02 -1.01 -0.75
N THR A 29 22.34 -0.88 -0.92
CA THR A 29 23.03 -1.27 -2.16
C THR A 29 22.75 -2.74 -2.49
N GLY A 30 22.11 -2.99 -3.64
CA GLY A 30 21.79 -4.33 -4.12
C GLY A 30 20.41 -4.88 -3.75
N GLN A 31 19.59 -4.17 -2.96
CA GLN A 31 18.25 -4.62 -2.54
C GLN A 31 17.09 -3.92 -3.26
N GLY A 32 17.35 -3.04 -4.24
CA GLY A 32 16.30 -2.29 -4.95
C GLY A 32 15.80 -1.08 -4.15
N THR A 33 14.70 -0.46 -4.59
CA THR A 33 14.16 0.79 -4.00
C THR A 33 12.83 0.59 -3.26
N TRP A 34 12.45 -0.65 -2.95
CA TRP A 34 11.15 -0.97 -2.35
C TRP A 34 10.91 -0.24 -1.01
N GLU A 35 11.97 0.03 -0.25
CA GLU A 35 11.95 0.82 0.99
C GLU A 35 11.46 2.27 0.78
N SER A 36 11.57 2.77 -0.45
CA SER A 36 11.18 4.14 -0.82
C SER A 36 9.88 4.21 -1.63
N THR A 37 9.41 3.09 -2.18
CA THR A 37 8.23 3.07 -3.07
C THR A 37 6.98 2.52 -2.40
N LEU A 38 7.10 1.76 -1.31
CA LEU A 38 5.95 1.21 -0.60
C LEU A 38 5.38 2.20 0.43
N GLN A 39 4.08 2.45 0.33
CA GLN A 39 3.32 3.29 1.25
C GLN A 39 2.23 2.47 1.94
N GLY A 40 2.25 2.40 3.27
CA GLY A 40 1.24 1.70 4.05
C GLY A 40 -0.18 2.23 3.82
N ARG A 41 -1.16 1.34 3.81
CA ARG A 41 -2.58 1.64 3.62
C ARG A 41 -3.40 0.92 4.69
N ASP A 42 -4.21 1.71 5.38
CA ASP A 42 -5.25 1.26 6.30
C ASP A 42 -6.47 0.80 5.50
N LEU A 43 -6.92 -0.43 5.75
CA LEU A 43 -8.11 -1.00 5.11
C LEU A 43 -9.27 -1.26 6.10
N ASP A 44 -9.02 -1.26 7.41
CA ASP A 44 -10.00 -1.66 8.42
C ASP A 44 -10.39 -0.55 9.41
N GLY A 45 -9.72 0.60 9.30
CA GLY A 45 -9.92 1.79 10.14
C GLY A 45 -8.99 1.86 11.35
N ASP A 46 -8.10 0.87 11.56
CA ASP A 46 -7.08 0.90 12.60
C ASP A 46 -5.81 1.61 12.09
N LEU A 47 -5.65 2.88 12.48
CA LEU A 47 -4.49 3.68 12.12
C LEU A 47 -3.17 3.21 12.74
N SER A 48 -3.18 2.19 13.59
CA SER A 48 -1.96 1.62 14.18
C SER A 48 -1.31 0.53 13.32
N THR A 49 -2.02 -0.01 12.32
CA THR A 49 -1.54 -1.06 11.43
C THR A 49 -1.72 -0.67 9.95
N PHE A 50 -1.14 -1.48 9.07
CA PHE A 50 -1.32 -1.37 7.64
C PHE A 50 -1.58 -2.76 7.06
N GLU A 51 -2.70 -2.90 6.38
CA GLU A 51 -3.15 -4.18 5.81
C GLU A 51 -2.76 -4.30 4.34
N ALA A 52 -2.31 -3.20 3.74
CA ALA A 52 -1.81 -3.16 2.37
C ALA A 52 -0.68 -2.14 2.18
N TYR A 53 0.05 -2.29 1.08
CA TYR A 53 1.13 -1.40 0.67
C TYR A 53 0.93 -0.98 -0.78
N TYR A 54 0.82 0.32 -1.02
CA TYR A 54 0.82 0.88 -2.37
C TYR A 54 2.25 1.07 -2.84
N ASP A 55 2.59 0.46 -3.98
CA ASP A 55 3.88 0.58 -4.64
C ASP A 55 3.83 1.69 -5.70
N THR A 56 4.49 2.81 -5.41
CA THR A 56 4.51 3.99 -6.28
C THR A 56 5.30 3.77 -7.57
N ALA A 57 6.17 2.75 -7.65
CA ALA A 57 6.94 2.46 -8.87
C ALA A 57 6.14 1.59 -9.85
N LEU A 58 5.35 0.66 -9.32
CA LEU A 58 4.53 -0.27 -10.11
C LEU A 58 3.08 0.21 -10.30
N ASP A 59 2.66 1.22 -9.54
CA ASP A 59 1.30 1.74 -9.48
C ASP A 59 0.26 0.64 -9.16
N ILE A 60 0.56 -0.16 -8.14
CA ILE A 60 -0.30 -1.25 -7.66
C ILE A 60 -0.30 -1.30 -6.14
N THR A 61 -1.34 -1.92 -5.59
CA THR A 61 -1.44 -2.18 -4.15
C THR A 61 -1.27 -3.66 -3.88
N TRP A 62 -0.39 -3.99 -2.94
CA TRP A 62 -0.16 -5.33 -2.42
C TRP A 62 -0.87 -5.51 -1.09
N LEU A 63 -1.42 -6.70 -0.85
CA LEU A 63 -1.92 -7.06 0.48
C LEU A 63 -0.71 -7.37 1.38
N ALA A 64 -0.75 -6.92 2.63
CA ALA A 64 0.34 -7.14 3.58
C ALA A 64 0.49 -8.63 3.97
N ASP A 65 -0.64 -9.35 4.07
CA ASP A 65 -0.66 -10.77 4.36
C ASP A 65 -0.75 -11.59 3.07
N ALA A 66 0.35 -12.22 2.66
CA ALA A 66 0.38 -13.13 1.52
C ALA A 66 -0.41 -14.44 1.75
N ASN A 67 -0.73 -14.78 3.00
CA ASN A 67 -1.50 -15.96 3.38
C ASN A 67 -2.97 -15.65 3.64
N TYR A 68 -3.48 -14.48 3.21
CA TYR A 68 -4.85 -14.03 3.49
C TYR A 68 -5.95 -15.03 3.05
N ALA A 69 -5.68 -15.83 2.03
CA ALA A 69 -6.60 -16.90 1.59
C ALA A 69 -6.81 -18.00 2.64
N GLY A 70 -5.86 -18.20 3.56
CA GLY A 70 -5.90 -19.16 4.66
C GLY A 70 -5.82 -20.64 4.27
N THR A 71 -5.96 -20.97 2.99
CA THR A 71 -5.91 -22.35 2.48
C THR A 71 -5.33 -22.39 1.06
N PRO A 72 -4.63 -23.48 0.68
CA PRO A 72 -4.28 -23.74 -0.71
C PRO A 72 -5.54 -23.84 -1.59
N MET A 73 -5.41 -23.37 -2.84
CA MET A 73 -6.44 -23.42 -3.87
C MET A 73 -5.82 -23.84 -5.20
N ASP A 74 -6.59 -24.48 -6.07
CA ASP A 74 -6.18 -24.60 -7.47
C ASP A 74 -6.25 -23.22 -8.17
N TRP A 75 -5.61 -23.11 -9.33
CA TRP A 75 -5.49 -21.83 -10.05
C TRP A 75 -6.84 -21.20 -10.39
N ALA A 76 -7.83 -22.00 -10.81
CA ALA A 76 -9.14 -21.49 -11.20
C ALA A 76 -9.90 -20.93 -9.98
N THR A 77 -9.88 -21.67 -8.88
CA THR A 77 -10.48 -21.28 -7.60
C THR A 77 -9.80 -20.03 -7.04
N ALA A 78 -8.47 -19.97 -7.09
CA ALA A 78 -7.70 -18.82 -6.60
C ALA A 78 -7.99 -17.54 -7.40
N ASN A 79 -8.12 -17.63 -8.73
CA ASN A 79 -8.49 -16.49 -9.57
C ASN A 79 -9.90 -15.99 -9.25
N ASN A 80 -10.86 -16.91 -9.08
CA ASN A 80 -12.21 -16.55 -8.71
C ASN A 80 -12.27 -15.93 -7.30
N TRP A 81 -11.50 -16.46 -6.35
CA TRP A 81 -11.36 -15.90 -5.01
C TRP A 81 -10.81 -14.47 -5.05
N ALA A 82 -9.69 -14.25 -5.75
CA ALA A 82 -9.07 -12.93 -5.84
C ALA A 82 -10.02 -11.90 -6.49
N ALA A 83 -10.75 -12.29 -7.55
CA ALA A 83 -11.69 -11.40 -8.24
C ALA A 83 -12.86 -10.93 -7.36
N ASN A 84 -13.24 -11.71 -6.34
CA ASN A 84 -14.31 -11.38 -5.40
C ASN A 84 -13.80 -10.86 -4.04
N LEU A 85 -12.48 -10.64 -3.91
CA LEU A 85 -11.87 -10.22 -2.66
C LEU A 85 -12.29 -8.80 -2.30
N ASN A 86 -12.79 -8.64 -1.06
CA ASN A 86 -13.05 -7.37 -0.40
C ASN A 86 -12.44 -7.43 1.01
N PRO A 87 -11.12 -7.24 1.13
CA PRO A 87 -10.42 -7.46 2.38
C PRO A 87 -10.94 -6.49 3.45
N TYR A 88 -11.14 -7.02 4.65
CA TYR A 88 -11.64 -6.27 5.83
C TYR A 88 -13.01 -5.61 5.64
N ASN A 89 -13.78 -6.02 4.61
CA ASN A 89 -15.01 -5.32 4.19
C ASN A 89 -14.79 -3.84 3.86
N SER A 90 -13.59 -3.46 3.45
CA SER A 90 -13.17 -2.09 3.11
C SER A 90 -13.95 -1.46 1.95
N GLY A 91 -14.56 -2.27 1.09
CA GLY A 91 -15.17 -1.85 -0.18
C GLY A 91 -14.15 -1.74 -1.32
N ILE A 92 -12.87 -2.03 -1.06
CA ILE A 92 -11.80 -1.98 -2.07
C ILE A 92 -11.76 -3.31 -2.81
N THR A 93 -12.06 -3.25 -4.11
CA THR A 93 -12.16 -4.41 -5.01
C THR A 93 -11.16 -4.29 -6.17
N GLY A 94 -11.10 -5.29 -7.05
CA GLY A 94 -10.19 -5.30 -8.20
C GLY A 94 -8.85 -6.03 -7.95
N TRP A 95 -8.79 -6.84 -6.89
CA TRP A 95 -7.64 -7.68 -6.59
C TRP A 95 -7.46 -8.79 -7.64
N ARG A 96 -6.20 -9.15 -7.89
CA ARG A 96 -5.82 -10.21 -8.82
C ARG A 96 -4.59 -10.93 -8.29
N LEU A 97 -4.42 -12.18 -8.71
CA LEU A 97 -3.16 -12.90 -8.49
C LEU A 97 -2.04 -12.30 -9.37
N PRO A 98 -0.77 -12.42 -8.96
CA PRO A 98 0.36 -12.11 -9.82
C PRO A 98 0.31 -12.93 -11.11
N VAL A 99 0.77 -12.33 -12.21
CA VAL A 99 0.96 -13.07 -13.46
C VAL A 99 2.24 -13.89 -13.32
N THR A 100 2.12 -15.20 -13.40
CA THR A 100 3.29 -16.10 -13.48
C THR A 100 3.63 -16.31 -14.95
N ILE A 101 4.90 -16.09 -15.31
CA ILE A 101 5.43 -16.45 -16.63
C ILE A 101 6.29 -17.68 -16.41
N ASP A 102 5.91 -18.80 -17.04
CA ASP A 102 6.75 -19.98 -17.09
C ASP A 102 7.95 -19.67 -18.00
N THR A 103 9.13 -19.57 -17.37
CA THR A 103 10.41 -19.31 -18.06
C THR A 103 11.18 -20.61 -18.33
N GLY A 104 10.60 -21.76 -18.00
CA GLY A 104 11.16 -23.08 -18.27
C GLY A 104 11.24 -23.41 -19.76
N GLY A 105 12.08 -24.39 -20.11
CA GLY A 105 12.11 -24.95 -21.45
C GLY A 105 10.77 -25.60 -21.81
N ARG A 106 10.41 -25.66 -23.09
CA ARG A 106 9.13 -26.28 -23.54
C ARG A 106 8.98 -27.70 -22.98
N GLY A 107 8.11 -27.86 -21.99
CA GLY A 107 7.72 -29.11 -21.36
C GLY A 107 7.17 -28.79 -19.99
N CYS A 108 5.96 -29.24 -19.67
CA CYS A 108 5.44 -29.13 -18.30
C CYS A 108 6.22 -30.13 -17.42
N ASP A 109 7.44 -29.81 -17.04
CA ASP A 109 8.03 -30.43 -15.88
C ASP A 109 7.34 -29.82 -14.66
N TYR A 110 6.72 -30.64 -13.81
CA TYR A 110 6.25 -30.21 -12.48
C TYR A 110 7.44 -29.88 -11.55
N ALA A 111 8.50 -29.30 -12.10
CA ALA A 111 9.71 -28.94 -11.42
C ALA A 111 9.51 -27.56 -10.80
N TYR A 112 9.74 -27.46 -9.49
CA TYR A 112 9.87 -26.19 -8.79
C TYR A 112 11.23 -25.55 -9.13
N SER A 113 11.45 -25.24 -10.42
CA SER A 113 12.65 -24.52 -10.85
C SER A 113 12.29 -23.07 -11.16
N GLY A 114 13.04 -22.14 -10.56
CA GLY A 114 12.83 -20.69 -10.72
C GLY A 114 12.25 -19.98 -9.50
N THR A 115 12.69 -20.32 -8.28
CA THR A 115 12.52 -19.41 -7.15
C THR A 115 13.50 -18.25 -7.30
N ASP A 116 12.98 -17.03 -7.29
CA ASP A 116 13.75 -15.81 -7.03
C ASP A 116 14.28 -15.76 -5.59
#